data_AF-A0A937SJP3-F1
#
_entry.id   AF-A0A937SJP3-F1
#
_cell.length_a   1.000
_cell.length_b   1.000
_cell.length_c   1.000
_cell.angle_alpha   90.00
_cell.angle_beta   90.00
_cell.angle_gamma   90.00
#
_symmetry.space_group_name_H-M   'P 1'
#
loop_
_entity.id
_entity.type
_entity.pdbx_description
1 polymer ?
#
loop_
_entity_poly.entity_id
_entity_poly.type
_entity_poly.pdbx_seq_one_letter_code
_entity_poly.pdbx_strand_id
1 'polypeptide(L)'
;PAQLEYARYDTHYLLPLRDRLEEALRVAGRWDEAREACAHLACTVHPAGNGNPDGYWGMTNARRLEPRQAAALRELYLWRDETARRLDRPPFKVIGDEALLELARMQPRDADEVLHVPGVTPRLASRYTPPILAALERARGAPPPRPPAAEPVDPAILVRYDQLRRWRKAAAAERGVESDIVLPREVLWDIARAAPRALADLRPILDCLPWRLQAYGPALLHALWGTNAARG
;
A
#
# COMPACT_ATOMS: atom_id res chain seq x y z
N PRO A 1 -28.70 -4.30 21.36
CA PRO A 1 -28.52 -3.09 22.21
C PRO A 1 -27.05 -2.62 22.25
N ALA A 2 -26.10 -3.44 22.71
CA ALA A 2 -24.70 -3.02 22.90
C ALA A 2 -23.99 -2.56 21.61
N GLN A 3 -24.19 -3.23 20.48
CA GLN A 3 -23.59 -2.82 19.19
C GLN A 3 -24.19 -1.51 18.64
N LEU A 4 -25.47 -1.22 18.93
CA LEU A 4 -26.11 0.03 18.54
C LEU A 4 -25.60 1.20 19.38
N GLU A 5 -25.39 0.98 20.68
CA GLU A 5 -24.78 1.98 21.55
C GLU A 5 -23.31 2.23 21.20
N TYR A 6 -22.55 1.18 20.89
CA TYR A 6 -21.19 1.29 20.38
C TYR A 6 -21.14 2.18 19.12
N ALA A 7 -21.94 1.86 18.11
CA ALA A 7 -22.00 2.65 16.87
C ALA A 7 -22.45 4.11 17.10
N ARG A 8 -23.34 4.34 18.09
CA ARG A 8 -23.71 5.71 18.49
C ARG A 8 -22.52 6.47 19.06
N TYR A 9 -21.79 5.87 20.00
CA TYR A 9 -20.68 6.56 20.66
C TYR A 9 -19.48 6.81 19.75
N ASP A 10 -19.29 6.00 18.71
CA ASP A 10 -18.25 6.22 17.69
C ASP A 10 -18.41 7.56 16.95
N THR A 11 -19.63 8.11 16.86
CA THR A 11 -19.89 9.38 16.17
C THR A 11 -20.34 10.51 17.10
N HIS A 12 -20.99 10.18 18.21
CA HIS A 12 -21.56 11.14 19.16
C HIS A 12 -20.52 12.17 19.67
N TYR A 13 -19.28 11.73 19.91
CA TYR A 13 -18.22 12.58 20.47
C TYR A 13 -17.30 13.22 19.42
N LEU A 14 -17.42 12.87 18.13
CA LEU A 14 -16.48 13.34 17.11
C LEU A 14 -16.62 14.84 16.80
N LEU A 15 -17.84 15.38 16.77
CA LEU A 15 -18.04 16.81 16.48
C LEU A 15 -17.48 17.71 17.61
N PRO A 16 -17.78 17.47 18.90
CA PRO A 16 -17.14 18.23 19.98
C PRO A 16 -15.61 18.05 20.03
N LEU A 17 -15.11 16.86 19.69
CA LEU A 17 -13.67 16.60 19.62
C LEU A 17 -13.02 17.41 18.48
N ARG A 18 -13.63 17.44 17.30
CA ARG A 18 -13.18 18.25 16.16
C ARG A 18 -13.05 19.71 16.57
N ASP A 19 -14.06 20.28 17.22
CA ASP A 19 -14.06 21.70 17.60
C ASP A 19 -12.92 22.03 18.57
N ARG A 20 -12.64 21.13 19.54
CA ARG A 20 -11.51 21.27 20.48
C ARG A 20 -10.15 21.15 19.78
N LEU A 21 -10.02 20.22 18.83
CA LEU A 21 -8.79 20.04 18.06
C LEU A 21 -8.54 21.21 17.11
N GLU A 22 -9.59 21.74 16.47
CA GLU A 22 -9.51 22.92 15.61
C GLU A 22 -9.01 24.14 16.39
N GLU A 23 -9.57 24.42 17.57
CA GLU A 23 -9.12 25.53 18.41
C GLU A 23 -7.64 25.36 18.81
N ALA A 24 -7.25 24.17 19.26
CA ALA A 24 -5.86 23.89 19.62
C ALA A 24 -4.90 24.06 18.42
N LEU A 25 -5.32 23.65 17.22
CA LEU A 25 -4.53 23.80 15.99
C LEU A 25 -4.42 25.26 15.56
N ARG A 26 -5.46 26.07 15.74
CA ARG A 26 -5.42 27.51 15.47
C ARG A 26 -4.48 28.23 16.42
N VAL A 27 -4.58 27.95 17.72
CA VAL A 27 -3.66 28.49 18.74
C VAL A 27 -2.21 28.11 18.43
N ALA A 28 -1.97 26.89 17.94
CA ALA A 28 -0.65 26.44 17.53
C ALA A 28 -0.19 26.96 16.15
N GLY A 29 -1.04 27.67 15.40
CA GLY A 29 -0.74 28.13 14.04
C GLY A 29 -0.62 27.01 12.99
N ARG A 30 -1.25 25.86 13.24
CA ARG A 30 -1.16 24.63 12.41
C ARG A 30 -2.46 24.28 11.70
N TRP A 31 -3.45 25.15 11.76
CA TRP A 31 -4.79 24.89 11.22
C TRP A 31 -4.77 24.64 9.71
N ASP A 32 -4.05 25.45 8.93
CA ASP A 32 -4.01 25.29 7.48
C ASP A 32 -3.28 24.01 7.04
N GLU A 33 -2.19 23.66 7.73
CA GLU A 33 -1.49 22.37 7.52
C GLU A 33 -2.41 21.18 7.81
N ALA A 34 -3.19 21.24 8.89
CA ALA A 34 -4.10 20.18 9.29
C ALA A 34 -5.27 20.05 8.30
N ARG A 35 -5.86 21.16 7.86
CA ARG A 35 -6.90 21.18 6.83
C ARG A 35 -6.41 20.58 5.52
N GLU A 36 -5.20 20.94 5.10
CA GLU A 36 -4.57 20.34 3.93
C GLU A 36 -4.39 18.83 4.12
N ALA A 37 -3.90 18.37 5.27
CA ALA A 37 -3.73 16.93 5.51
C ALA A 37 -5.06 16.17 5.40
N CYS A 38 -6.16 16.73 5.93
CA CYS A 38 -7.49 16.15 5.76
C CYS A 38 -7.94 16.15 4.29
N ALA A 39 -7.69 17.23 3.55
CA ALA A 39 -8.04 17.31 2.12
C ALA A 39 -7.23 16.32 1.29
N HIS A 40 -5.93 16.17 1.56
CA HIS A 40 -5.07 15.21 0.88
C HIS A 40 -5.58 13.78 1.06
N LEU A 41 -5.98 13.40 2.28
CA LEU A 41 -6.58 12.09 2.56
C LEU A 41 -7.89 11.86 1.77
N ALA A 42 -8.68 12.91 1.56
CA ALA A 42 -9.91 12.83 0.77
C ALA A 42 -9.63 12.72 -0.74
N CYS A 43 -8.52 13.29 -1.22
CA CYS A 43 -8.09 13.19 -2.61
C CYS A 43 -7.41 11.86 -2.95
N THR A 44 -6.77 11.20 -1.99
CA THR A 44 -6.11 9.90 -2.19
C THR A 44 -7.16 8.79 -2.27
N VAL A 45 -7.59 8.47 -3.48
CA VAL A 45 -8.37 7.25 -3.74
C VAL A 45 -7.41 6.06 -3.68
N HIS A 46 -7.47 5.27 -2.62
CA HIS A 46 -6.87 3.95 -2.66
C HIS A 46 -7.66 3.12 -3.67
N PRO A 47 -7.08 2.70 -4.81
CA PRO A 47 -7.77 1.78 -5.68
C PRO A 47 -8.13 0.56 -4.84
N ALA A 48 -9.41 0.20 -4.82
CA ALA A 48 -9.83 -1.06 -4.23
C ALA A 48 -8.93 -2.13 -4.84
N GLY A 49 -8.09 -2.78 -4.03
CA GLY A 49 -7.06 -3.74 -4.47
C GLY A 49 -7.64 -5.04 -5.03
N ASN A 50 -8.84 -4.99 -5.59
CA ASN A 50 -9.67 -6.09 -5.96
C ASN A 50 -9.53 -6.29 -7.47
N GLY A 51 -8.97 -7.43 -7.88
CA GLY A 51 -8.99 -7.86 -9.28
C GLY A 51 -7.69 -7.69 -10.07
N ASN A 52 -6.55 -7.35 -9.46
CA ASN A 52 -5.26 -7.47 -10.14
C ASN A 52 -4.89 -8.96 -10.30
N PRO A 53 -4.85 -9.52 -11.52
CA PRO A 53 -4.51 -10.93 -11.73
C PRO A 53 -3.10 -11.30 -11.27
N ASP A 54 -2.21 -10.31 -11.18
CA ASP A 54 -0.81 -10.44 -10.74
C ASP A 54 -0.61 -10.03 -9.27
N GLY A 55 -1.70 -9.76 -8.54
CA GLY A 55 -1.67 -9.35 -7.13
C GLY A 55 -1.01 -10.37 -6.20
N TYR A 56 -0.95 -11.64 -6.61
CA TYR A 56 -0.27 -12.70 -5.87
C TYR A 56 1.24 -12.45 -5.69
N TRP A 57 1.89 -11.66 -6.56
CA TRP A 57 3.30 -11.27 -6.38
C TRP A 57 3.55 -10.34 -5.18
N GLY A 58 2.49 -9.72 -4.66
CA GLY A 58 2.51 -8.93 -3.43
C GLY A 58 2.44 -9.78 -2.16
N MET A 59 2.08 -11.07 -2.25
CA MET A 59 2.03 -11.96 -1.09
C MET A 59 3.43 -12.25 -0.57
N THR A 60 3.57 -12.28 0.75
CA THR A 60 4.84 -12.61 1.42
C THR A 60 5.39 -13.95 0.92
N ASN A 61 6.65 -13.98 0.51
CA ASN A 61 7.34 -15.16 -0.06
C ASN A 61 6.86 -15.66 -1.44
N ALA A 62 5.88 -15.03 -2.10
CA ALA A 62 5.46 -15.45 -3.44
C ALA A 62 6.58 -15.36 -4.49
N ARG A 63 7.42 -14.33 -4.40
CA ARG A 63 8.57 -14.12 -5.30
C ARG A 63 9.70 -15.14 -5.11
N ARG A 64 9.67 -15.97 -4.06
CA ARG A 64 10.67 -17.02 -3.79
C ARG A 64 10.25 -18.39 -4.34
N LEU A 65 9.05 -18.50 -4.91
CA LEU A 65 8.55 -19.75 -5.48
C LEU A 65 9.26 -20.06 -6.80
N GLU A 66 9.49 -21.35 -7.03
CA GLU A 66 9.95 -21.84 -8.32
C GLU A 66 8.91 -21.53 -9.42
N PRO A 67 9.30 -21.41 -10.69
CA PRO A 67 8.39 -20.97 -11.76
C PRO A 67 7.09 -21.80 -11.87
N ARG A 68 7.16 -23.11 -11.62
CA ARG A 68 5.98 -24.00 -11.57
C ARG A 68 5.09 -23.76 -10.35
N GLN A 69 5.69 -23.53 -9.19
CA GLN A 69 4.96 -23.20 -7.97
C GLN A 69 4.30 -21.81 -8.09
N ALA A 70 4.95 -20.86 -8.78
CA ALA A 70 4.36 -19.56 -9.07
C ALA A 70 3.14 -19.67 -9.99
N ALA A 71 3.16 -20.58 -10.97
CA ALA A 71 1.99 -20.88 -11.80
C ALA A 71 0.84 -21.45 -10.94
N ALA A 72 1.15 -22.37 -10.02
CA ALA A 72 0.18 -22.92 -9.09
C ALA A 72 -0.42 -21.84 -8.19
N LEU A 73 0.41 -20.96 -7.61
CA LEU A 73 -0.03 -19.85 -6.78
C LEU A 73 -0.96 -18.91 -7.55
N ARG A 74 -0.65 -18.59 -8.81
CA ARG A 74 -1.48 -17.74 -9.66
C ARG A 74 -2.89 -18.31 -9.82
N GLU A 75 -3.02 -19.57 -10.22
CA GLU A 75 -4.33 -20.20 -10.43
C GLU A 75 -5.12 -20.33 -9.12
N LEU A 76 -4.45 -20.66 -8.02
CA LEU A 76 -5.05 -20.71 -6.69
C LEU A 76 -5.51 -19.33 -6.21
N TYR A 77 -4.71 -18.28 -6.46
CA TYR A 77 -5.04 -16.89 -6.15
C TYR A 77 -6.28 -16.41 -6.90
N LEU A 78 -6.34 -16.66 -8.22
CA LEU A 78 -7.48 -16.30 -9.05
C LEU A 78 -8.75 -17.01 -8.60
N TRP A 79 -8.67 -18.32 -8.32
CA TRP A 79 -9.79 -19.08 -7.79
C TRP A 79 -10.27 -18.53 -6.44
N ARG A 80 -9.35 -18.21 -5.54
CA ARG A 80 -9.67 -17.65 -4.23
C ARG A 80 -10.38 -16.33 -4.37
N ASP A 81 -9.88 -15.43 -5.22
CA ASP A 81 -10.46 -14.11 -5.43
C ASP A 81 -11.87 -14.19 -6.02
N GLU A 82 -12.08 -15.06 -7.02
CA GLU A 82 -13.41 -15.32 -7.57
C GLU A 82 -14.38 -15.88 -6.52
N THR A 83 -13.92 -16.83 -5.71
CA THR A 83 -14.74 -17.43 -4.64
C THR A 83 -15.07 -16.41 -3.55
N ALA A 84 -14.10 -15.57 -3.18
CA ALA A 84 -14.26 -14.50 -2.21
C ALA A 84 -15.31 -13.48 -2.68
N ARG A 85 -15.22 -13.05 -3.94
CA ARG A 85 -16.22 -12.17 -4.58
C ARG A 85 -17.61 -12.81 -4.61
N ARG A 86 -17.73 -14.08 -5.00
CA ARG A 86 -19.02 -14.80 -5.01
C ARG A 86 -19.63 -14.94 -3.61
N LEU A 87 -18.81 -15.08 -2.58
CA LEU A 87 -19.28 -15.23 -1.20
C LEU A 87 -19.48 -13.90 -0.47
N ASP A 88 -19.17 -12.77 -1.12
CA ASP A 88 -19.09 -11.44 -0.51
C ASP A 88 -18.28 -11.44 0.80
N ARG A 89 -17.08 -12.01 0.72
CA ARG A 89 -16.18 -12.16 1.85
C ARG A 89 -14.75 -11.83 1.44
N PRO A 90 -13.92 -11.31 2.36
CA PRO A 90 -12.53 -11.07 2.04
C PRO A 90 -11.78 -12.39 1.75
N PRO A 91 -10.77 -12.40 0.86
CA PRO A 91 -10.07 -13.61 0.42
C PRO A 91 -9.56 -14.52 1.54
N PHE A 92 -9.05 -13.96 2.63
CA PHE A 92 -8.52 -14.73 3.76
C PHE A 92 -9.58 -15.56 4.50
N LYS A 93 -10.88 -15.27 4.33
CA LYS A 93 -11.99 -16.08 4.87
C LYS A 93 -12.33 -17.28 3.98
N VAL A 94 -11.82 -17.33 2.75
CA VAL A 94 -11.90 -18.52 1.88
C VAL A 94 -10.76 -19.46 2.24
N ILE A 95 -9.53 -18.96 2.13
CA ILE A 95 -8.29 -19.64 2.52
C ILE A 95 -7.21 -18.58 2.80
N GLY A 96 -6.45 -18.78 3.89
CA GLY A 96 -5.37 -17.88 4.28
C GLY A 96 -4.19 -17.89 3.30
N ASP A 97 -3.41 -16.81 3.29
CA ASP A 97 -2.25 -16.67 2.40
C ASP A 97 -1.21 -17.79 2.60
N GLU A 98 -0.95 -18.18 3.85
CA GLU A 98 0.00 -19.25 4.18
C GLU A 98 -0.41 -20.59 3.59
N ALA A 99 -1.66 -21.03 3.83
CA ALA A 99 -2.17 -22.27 3.26
C ALA A 99 -2.19 -22.25 1.73
N LEU A 100 -2.49 -21.10 1.12
CA LEU A 100 -2.45 -20.94 -0.35
C LEU A 100 -1.03 -21.10 -0.90
N LEU A 101 -0.02 -20.56 -0.21
CA LEU A 101 1.40 -20.72 -0.56
C LEU A 101 1.86 -22.17 -0.39
N GLU A 102 1.44 -22.85 0.68
CA GLU A 102 1.79 -24.27 0.89
C GLU A 102 1.15 -25.17 -0.17
N LEU A 103 -0.10 -24.93 -0.55
CA LEU A 103 -0.72 -25.61 -1.69
C LEU A 103 0.06 -25.41 -2.99
N ALA A 104 0.54 -24.18 -3.23
CA ALA A 104 1.35 -23.88 -4.40
C ALA A 104 2.75 -24.55 -4.37
N ARG A 105 3.32 -24.74 -3.17
CA ARG A 105 4.61 -25.42 -2.98
C ARG A 105 4.50 -26.92 -3.16
N MET A 106 3.54 -27.54 -2.47
CA MET A 106 3.34 -28.99 -2.43
C MET A 106 2.67 -29.53 -3.70
N GLN A 107 1.81 -28.73 -4.35
CA GLN A 107 1.08 -29.09 -5.57
C GLN A 107 0.35 -30.46 -5.47
N PRO A 108 -0.52 -30.64 -4.45
CA PRO A 108 -1.20 -31.91 -4.21
C PRO A 108 -2.03 -32.37 -5.42
N ARG A 109 -2.18 -33.68 -5.57
CA ARG A 109 -2.84 -34.34 -6.70
C ARG A 109 -4.17 -34.96 -6.35
N ASP A 110 -4.43 -35.18 -5.07
CA ASP A 110 -5.66 -35.78 -4.58
C ASP A 110 -6.13 -35.16 -3.27
N ALA A 111 -7.27 -35.65 -2.78
CA ALA A 111 -7.91 -35.14 -1.57
C ALA A 111 -7.11 -35.40 -0.30
N ASP A 112 -6.36 -36.52 -0.25
CA ASP A 112 -5.57 -36.89 0.91
C ASP A 112 -4.34 -35.99 1.01
N GLU A 113 -3.64 -35.76 -0.10
CA GLU A 113 -2.52 -34.84 -0.16
C GLU A 113 -2.95 -33.40 0.20
N VAL A 114 -4.12 -32.93 -0.26
CA VAL A 114 -4.66 -31.61 0.13
C VAL A 114 -4.88 -31.51 1.65
N LEU A 115 -5.38 -32.56 2.28
CA LEU A 115 -5.66 -32.57 3.72
C LEU A 115 -4.38 -32.48 4.57
N HIS A 116 -3.26 -33.00 4.06
CA HIS A 116 -1.97 -32.98 4.73
C HIS A 116 -1.16 -31.69 4.52
N VAL A 117 -1.66 -30.75 3.70
CA VAL A 117 -1.00 -29.47 3.46
C VAL A 117 -1.09 -28.57 4.71
N PRO A 118 0.02 -28.02 5.22
CA PRO A 118 -0.01 -27.14 6.38
C PRO A 118 -0.96 -25.94 6.19
N GLY A 119 -1.78 -25.68 7.20
CA GLY A 119 -2.78 -24.61 7.18
C GLY A 119 -4.10 -24.96 6.49
N VAL A 120 -4.20 -26.13 5.83
CA VAL A 120 -5.48 -26.66 5.34
C VAL A 120 -6.18 -27.40 6.49
N THR A 121 -7.36 -26.92 6.88
CA THR A 121 -8.19 -27.59 7.89
C THR A 121 -9.11 -28.63 7.24
N PRO A 122 -9.58 -29.67 7.96
CA PRO A 122 -10.52 -30.64 7.42
C PRO A 122 -11.80 -30.01 6.84
N ARG A 123 -12.28 -28.94 7.47
CA ARG A 123 -13.43 -28.17 7.00
C ARG A 123 -13.15 -27.43 5.68
N LEU A 124 -11.92 -26.92 5.52
CA LEU A 124 -11.48 -26.28 4.29
C LEU A 124 -11.37 -27.32 3.17
N ALA A 125 -10.67 -28.42 3.42
CA ALA A 125 -10.49 -29.52 2.47
C ALA A 125 -11.84 -30.07 2.00
N SER A 126 -12.74 -30.40 2.93
CA SER A 126 -14.10 -30.88 2.60
C SER A 126 -14.86 -29.94 1.66
N ARG A 127 -14.66 -28.62 1.80
CA ARG A 127 -15.38 -27.62 1.01
C ARG A 127 -14.68 -27.27 -0.31
N TYR A 128 -13.36 -27.26 -0.34
CA TYR A 128 -12.59 -26.64 -1.42
C TYR A 128 -11.57 -27.56 -2.09
N THR A 129 -11.46 -28.83 -1.73
CA THR A 129 -10.58 -29.78 -2.44
C THR A 129 -10.86 -29.82 -3.95
N PRO A 130 -12.11 -30.02 -4.43
CA PRO A 130 -12.36 -30.07 -5.87
C PRO A 130 -11.89 -28.83 -6.64
N PRO A 131 -12.21 -27.58 -6.23
CA PRO A 131 -11.72 -26.41 -6.95
C PRO A 131 -10.22 -26.15 -6.76
N ILE A 132 -9.61 -26.54 -5.63
CA ILE A 132 -8.15 -26.46 -5.43
C ILE A 132 -7.43 -27.35 -6.44
N LEU A 133 -7.84 -28.62 -6.55
CA LEU A 133 -7.24 -29.55 -7.51
C LEU A 133 -7.44 -29.05 -8.95
N ALA A 134 -8.62 -28.53 -9.28
CA ALA A 134 -8.87 -27.95 -10.61
C ALA A 134 -7.95 -26.75 -10.92
N ALA A 135 -7.66 -25.90 -9.93
CA ALA A 135 -6.71 -24.79 -10.09
C ALA A 135 -5.27 -25.30 -10.30
N LEU A 136 -4.86 -26.31 -9.54
CA LEU A 136 -3.54 -26.93 -9.68
C LEU A 136 -3.37 -27.63 -11.03
N GLU A 137 -4.41 -28.30 -11.56
CA GLU A 137 -4.36 -28.87 -12.91
C GLU A 137 -4.19 -27.80 -13.99
N ARG A 138 -4.92 -26.68 -13.90
CA ARG A 138 -4.74 -25.55 -14.83
C ARG A 138 -3.31 -25.03 -14.81
N ALA A 139 -2.71 -24.94 -13.64
CA ALA A 139 -1.34 -24.46 -13.48
C ALA A 139 -0.30 -25.37 -14.15
N ARG A 140 -0.54 -26.68 -14.24
CA ARG A 140 0.37 -27.62 -14.92
C ARG A 140 0.43 -27.40 -16.43
N GLY A 141 -0.70 -27.02 -17.03
CA GLY A 141 -0.82 -26.68 -18.45
C GLY A 141 -0.37 -25.25 -18.80
N ALA A 142 -0.25 -24.36 -17.80
CA ALA A 142 0.11 -22.97 -18.03
C ALA A 142 1.63 -22.76 -18.15
N PRO A 143 2.10 -21.80 -18.98
CA PRO A 143 3.48 -21.37 -18.94
C PRO A 143 3.79 -20.73 -17.58
N PRO A 144 5.01 -20.94 -17.03
CA PRO A 144 5.35 -20.37 -15.74
C PRO A 144 5.37 -18.84 -15.81
N PRO A 145 4.66 -18.14 -14.91
CA PRO A 145 4.69 -16.70 -14.88
C PRO A 145 6.06 -16.22 -14.41
N ARG A 146 6.52 -15.09 -14.95
CA ARG A 146 7.73 -14.42 -14.47
C ARG A 146 7.32 -13.35 -13.46
N PRO A 147 8.05 -13.21 -12.34
CA PRO A 147 7.81 -12.08 -11.45
C PRO A 147 8.01 -10.79 -12.24
N PRO A 148 7.20 -9.74 -12.00
CA PRO A 148 7.45 -8.43 -12.57
C PRO A 148 8.88 -8.04 -12.19
N ALA A 149 9.67 -7.65 -13.18
CA ALA A 149 11.03 -7.22 -12.94
C ALA A 149 10.98 -6.10 -11.90
N ALA A 150 11.78 -6.23 -10.84
CA ALA A 150 12.07 -5.07 -10.01
C ALA A 150 12.85 -4.13 -10.92
N GLU A 151 12.22 -3.07 -11.40
CA GLU A 151 12.95 -2.03 -12.10
C GLU A 151 14.02 -1.50 -11.13
N PRO A 152 15.31 -1.67 -11.45
CA PRO A 152 16.35 -1.13 -10.59
C PRO A 152 16.13 0.38 -10.54
N VAL A 153 15.89 0.89 -9.34
CA VAL A 153 15.74 2.33 -9.14
C VAL A 153 17.08 2.97 -9.49
N ASP A 154 17.05 3.91 -10.43
CA ASP A 154 18.23 4.67 -10.83
C ASP A 154 18.97 5.21 -9.58
N PRO A 155 20.28 4.94 -9.43
CA PRO A 155 21.08 5.48 -8.33
C PRO A 155 20.91 7.00 -8.13
N ALA A 156 20.68 7.76 -9.19
CA ALA A 156 20.42 9.20 -9.10
C ALA A 156 19.11 9.52 -8.36
N ILE A 157 18.07 8.69 -8.52
CA ILE A 157 16.81 8.82 -7.77
C ILE A 157 17.06 8.52 -6.30
N LEU A 158 17.85 7.49 -5.98
CA LEU A 158 18.19 7.15 -4.59
C LEU A 158 18.94 8.28 -3.88
N VAL A 159 19.92 8.89 -4.56
CA VAL A 159 20.66 10.05 -4.04
C VAL A 159 19.71 11.21 -3.73
N ARG A 160 18.80 11.54 -4.65
CA ARG A 160 17.79 12.60 -4.44
C ARG A 160 16.84 12.28 -3.28
N TYR A 161 16.36 11.03 -3.20
CA TYR A 161 15.52 10.59 -2.10
C TYR A 161 16.22 10.74 -0.75
N ASP A 162 17.51 10.35 -0.66
CA ASP A 162 18.28 10.49 0.57
C ASP A 162 18.52 11.95 0.96
N GLN A 163 18.76 12.84 -0.01
CA GLN A 163 18.84 14.29 0.25
C GLN A 163 17.53 14.82 0.83
N LEU A 164 16.40 14.52 0.20
CA LEU A 164 15.06 14.92 0.66
C LEU A 164 14.74 14.33 2.03
N ARG A 165 15.11 13.06 2.27
CA ARG A 165 14.88 12.38 3.55
C ARG A 165 15.66 13.05 4.69
N ARG A 166 16.91 13.46 4.44
CA ARG A 166 17.73 14.19 5.43
C ARG A 166 17.12 15.56 5.73
N TRP A 167 16.76 16.31 4.69
CA TRP A 167 16.08 17.60 4.85
C TRP A 167 14.79 17.45 5.65
N ARG A 168 13.93 16.49 5.30
CA ARG A 168 12.66 16.24 5.99
C ARG A 168 12.86 15.94 7.47
N LYS A 169 13.86 15.13 7.80
CA LYS A 169 14.19 14.80 9.20
C LYS A 169 14.64 16.04 9.98
N ALA A 170 15.45 16.91 9.37
CA ALA A 170 15.88 18.16 9.98
C ALA A 170 14.71 19.12 10.20
N ALA A 171 13.87 19.34 9.17
CA ALA A 171 12.68 20.18 9.25
C ALA A 171 11.68 19.68 10.31
N ALA A 172 11.52 18.36 10.43
CA ALA A 172 10.65 17.74 11.43
C ALA A 172 11.17 18.00 12.86
N ALA A 173 12.49 17.84 13.07
CA ALA A 173 13.12 18.10 14.35
C ALA A 173 13.01 19.59 14.76
N GLU A 174 13.24 20.51 13.81
CA GLU A 174 13.08 21.96 14.04
C GLU A 174 11.65 22.32 14.44
N ARG A 175 10.66 21.69 13.81
CA ARG A 175 9.24 21.91 14.08
C ARG A 175 8.71 21.15 15.30
N GLY A 176 9.47 20.21 15.86
CA GLY A 176 9.01 19.33 16.93
C GLY A 176 7.87 18.39 16.51
N VAL A 177 7.90 17.88 15.27
CA VAL A 177 6.86 17.00 14.70
C VAL A 177 7.47 15.73 14.13
N GLU A 178 6.62 14.73 13.87
CA GLU A 178 7.04 13.54 13.13
C GLU A 178 7.38 13.86 11.66
N SER A 179 8.29 13.09 11.08
CA SER A 179 8.80 13.39 9.73
C SER A 179 7.74 13.31 8.63
N ASP A 180 6.75 12.44 8.78
CA ASP A 180 5.64 12.28 7.85
C ASP A 180 4.68 13.48 7.86
N ILE A 181 4.59 14.20 8.98
CA ILE A 181 3.82 15.44 9.09
C ILE A 181 4.40 16.53 8.18
N VAL A 182 5.72 16.61 8.05
CA VAL A 182 6.37 17.56 7.13
C VAL A 182 6.01 17.22 5.68
N LEU A 183 6.26 15.98 5.26
CA LEU A 183 5.93 15.52 3.91
C LEU A 183 5.80 13.99 3.87
N PRO A 184 4.71 13.44 3.26
CA PRO A 184 4.53 12.00 3.15
C PRO A 184 5.69 11.32 2.41
N ARG A 185 5.98 10.07 2.78
CA ARG A 185 7.09 9.31 2.17
C ARG A 185 6.91 9.11 0.67
N GLU A 186 5.69 8.83 0.21
CA GLU A 186 5.42 8.60 -1.21
C GLU A 186 5.68 9.87 -2.04
N VAL A 187 5.29 11.02 -1.50
CA VAL A 187 5.57 12.32 -2.12
C VAL A 187 7.09 12.58 -2.23
N LEU A 188 7.91 12.16 -1.26
CA LEU A 188 9.38 12.23 -1.38
C LEU A 188 9.90 11.41 -2.56
N TRP A 189 9.35 10.22 -2.78
CA TRP A 189 9.70 9.40 -3.92
C TRP A 189 9.27 10.04 -5.24
N ASP A 190 8.08 10.62 -5.29
CA ASP A 190 7.57 11.27 -6.51
C ASP A 190 8.43 12.48 -6.89
N ILE A 191 8.83 13.29 -5.90
CA ILE A 191 9.78 14.39 -6.10
C ILE A 191 11.14 13.85 -6.56
N ALA A 192 11.66 12.80 -5.92
CA ALA A 192 12.94 12.21 -6.29
C ALA A 192 12.95 11.63 -7.72
N ARG A 193 11.82 11.08 -8.19
CA ARG A 193 11.66 10.59 -9.57
C ARG A 193 11.56 11.74 -10.55
N ALA A 194 10.72 12.73 -10.28
CA ALA A 194 10.47 13.86 -11.17
C ALA A 194 11.66 14.81 -11.31
N ALA A 195 12.53 14.88 -10.30
CA ALA A 195 13.73 15.72 -10.28
C ALA A 195 13.46 17.21 -10.60
N PRO A 196 12.52 17.87 -9.89
CA PRO A 196 12.05 19.21 -10.20
C PRO A 196 13.18 20.24 -10.09
N ARG A 197 13.26 21.19 -11.03
CA ARG A 197 14.27 22.25 -11.07
C ARG A 197 13.72 23.62 -10.69
N ALA A 198 12.41 23.80 -10.77
CA ALA A 198 11.71 25.02 -10.39
C ALA A 198 10.46 24.72 -9.55
N LEU A 199 9.87 25.76 -8.94
CA LEU A 199 8.61 25.64 -8.18
C LEU A 199 7.46 25.15 -9.06
N ALA A 200 7.47 25.51 -10.35
CA ALA A 200 6.49 25.04 -11.31
C ALA A 200 6.48 23.51 -11.47
N ASP A 201 7.65 22.87 -11.39
CA ASP A 201 7.79 21.41 -11.53
C ASP A 201 7.28 20.64 -10.30
N LEU A 202 7.26 21.29 -9.13
CA LEU A 202 6.71 20.72 -7.89
C LEU A 202 5.19 20.75 -7.86
N ARG A 203 4.55 21.66 -8.61
CA ARG A 203 3.11 21.90 -8.52
C ARG A 203 2.26 20.69 -8.92
N PRO A 204 2.57 19.93 -9.99
CA PRO A 204 1.82 18.70 -10.30
C PRO A 204 1.97 17.61 -9.22
N ILE A 205 3.10 17.56 -8.53
CA ILE A 205 3.40 16.56 -7.50
C ILE A 205 2.70 16.91 -6.19
N LEU A 206 2.61 18.20 -5.88
CA LEU A 206 2.03 18.75 -4.66
C LEU A 206 0.67 19.41 -4.89
N ASP A 207 -0.06 19.01 -5.93
CA ASP A 207 -1.33 19.65 -6.31
C ASP A 207 -2.37 19.60 -5.19
N CYS A 208 -2.44 18.46 -4.50
CA CYS A 208 -3.27 18.27 -3.31
C CYS A 208 -2.60 18.71 -2.00
N LEU A 209 -1.43 19.35 -2.08
CA LEU A 209 -0.62 19.81 -0.95
C LEU A 209 -0.13 21.28 -1.13
N PRO A 210 -1.02 22.25 -1.42
CA PRO A 210 -0.67 23.63 -1.74
C PRO A 210 0.03 24.42 -0.61
N TRP A 211 -0.38 24.25 0.64
CA TRP A 211 0.29 24.80 1.82
C TRP A 211 1.71 24.26 1.94
N ARG A 212 1.93 22.94 1.78
CA ARG A 212 3.29 22.36 1.79
C ARG A 212 4.13 22.83 0.60
N LEU A 213 3.54 23.01 -0.58
CA LEU A 213 4.24 23.60 -1.73
C LEU A 213 4.73 25.02 -1.39
N GLN A 214 3.88 25.85 -0.80
CA GLN A 214 4.24 27.20 -0.38
C GLN A 214 5.29 27.19 0.74
N ALA A 215 5.11 26.36 1.77
CA ALA A 215 5.97 26.31 2.94
C ALA A 215 7.34 25.68 2.66
N TYR A 216 7.39 24.65 1.82
CA TYR A 216 8.59 23.81 1.65
C TYR A 216 9.17 23.81 0.24
N GLY A 217 8.45 24.30 -0.78
CA GLY A 217 8.91 24.28 -2.17
C GLY A 217 10.35 24.79 -2.35
N PRO A 218 10.70 25.99 -1.86
CA PRO A 218 12.07 26.50 -1.97
C PRO A 218 13.10 25.62 -1.24
N ALA A 219 12.76 25.12 -0.06
CA ALA A 219 13.65 24.28 0.75
C ALA A 219 13.86 22.89 0.11
N LEU A 220 12.84 22.34 -0.54
CA LEU A 220 12.92 21.09 -1.30
C LEU A 220 13.88 21.23 -2.50
N LEU A 221 13.74 22.32 -3.27
CA LEU A 221 14.65 22.60 -4.39
C LEU A 221 16.09 22.83 -3.91
N HIS A 222 16.26 23.54 -2.80
CA HIS A 222 17.57 23.73 -2.19
C HIS A 222 18.18 22.41 -1.70
N ALA A 223 17.39 21.52 -1.10
CA ALA A 223 17.87 20.21 -0.65
C ALA A 223 18.35 19.33 -1.82
N LEU A 224 17.71 19.43 -2.99
CA LEU A 224 18.06 18.66 -4.18
C LEU A 224 19.29 19.23 -4.92
N TRP A 225 19.39 20.55 -5.03
CA TRP A 225 20.31 21.19 -5.98
C TRP A 225 21.22 22.27 -5.38
N GLY A 226 21.05 22.61 -4.11
CA GLY A 226 21.75 23.72 -3.46
C GLY A 226 21.25 25.09 -3.94
N THR A 227 22.04 26.13 -3.68
CA THR A 227 21.68 27.55 -3.84
C THR A 227 21.48 28.04 -5.29
N ASN A 228 21.60 27.16 -6.29
CA ASN A 228 21.62 27.54 -7.71
C ASN A 228 20.27 27.40 -8.44
N ALA A 229 19.21 26.91 -7.77
CA ALA A 229 17.92 26.58 -8.41
C ALA A 229 16.82 27.65 -8.28
N ALA A 230 17.01 28.70 -7.47
CA ALA A 230 15.98 29.71 -7.20
C ALA A 230 15.92 30.88 -8.21
N ARG A 231 16.62 30.77 -9.36
CA ARG A 231 16.59 31.77 -10.44
C ARG A 231 15.96 31.15 -11.68
N GLY A 232 14.63 31.18 -11.75
CA GLY A 232 13.85 30.72 -12.88
C GLY A 232 12.38 30.99 -12.65
#